data_AF-A0A2I0FQW8-F1
#
_entry.id   AF-A0A2I0FQW8-F1
#
_cell.length_a   1.000
_cell.length_b   1.000
_cell.length_c   1.000
_cell.angle_alpha   90.00
_cell.angle_beta   90.00
_cell.angle_gamma   90.00
#
_symmetry.space_group_name_H-M   'P 1'
#
loop_
_entity.id
_entity.type
_entity.pdbx_description
1 polymer ?
#
loop_
_entity_poly.entity_id
_entity_poly.type
_entity_poly.pdbx_seq_one_letter_code
_entity_poly.pdbx_strand_id
1 'polypeptide(L)'
;MKDHFILACHEYFVKRRAEALANGEPLYAHLRIQRETLPEELIRRRLKALGRLIVRSDVLNKPIRIPALNGAERGHLLRSLETVKGLA
;
A
#
# COMPACT_ATOMS: atom_id res chain seq x y z
N MET A 1 22.24 17.01 13.06
CA MET A 1 22.78 15.63 13.08
C MET A 1 21.89 14.65 12.29
N LYS A 2 20.56 14.67 12.45
CA LYS A 2 19.63 13.88 11.61
C LYS A 2 19.70 14.24 10.12
N ASP A 3 19.93 15.51 9.79
CA ASP A 3 19.96 15.96 8.39
C ASP A 3 21.15 15.41 7.61
N HIS A 4 22.31 15.30 8.27
CA HIS A 4 23.51 14.75 7.65
C HIS A 4 23.36 13.24 7.38
N PHE A 5 22.69 12.52 8.28
CA PHE A 5 22.34 11.12 8.09
C PHE A 5 21.36 10.94 6.92
N ILE A 6 20.32 11.78 6.83
CA ILE A 6 19.34 11.75 5.72
C ILE A 6 20.03 12.03 4.38
N LEU A 7 20.91 13.03 4.32
CA LEU A 7 21.69 13.36 3.12
C LEU A 7 22.61 12.21 2.70
N ALA A 8 23.36 11.63 3.65
CA ALA A 8 24.23 10.49 3.39
C ALA A 8 23.46 9.26 2.89
N CYS A 9 22.28 8.97 3.46
CA CYS A 9 21.42 7.91 2.98
C CYS A 9 20.93 8.19 1.55
N HIS A 10 20.49 9.42 1.26
CA HIS A 10 20.03 9.79 -0.07
C HIS A 10 21.13 9.62 -1.12
N GLU A 11 22.34 10.13 -0.85
CA GLU A 11 23.50 9.99 -1.73
C GLU A 11 23.86 8.53 -1.97
N TYR A 12 23.85 7.71 -0.90
CA TYR A 12 24.07 6.27 -1.00
C TYR A 12 23.06 5.58 -1.93
N PHE A 13 21.76 5.86 -1.77
CA PHE A 13 20.73 5.25 -2.60
C PHE A 13 20.79 5.71 -4.06
N VAL A 14 21.12 6.97 -4.33
CA VAL A 14 21.29 7.50 -5.68
C VAL A 14 22.49 6.84 -6.36
N LYS A 15 23.63 6.75 -5.67
CA LYS A 15 24.85 6.13 -6.20
C LYS A 15 24.64 4.65 -6.51
N ARG A 16 24.08 3.89 -5.56
CA ARG A 16 23.77 2.47 -5.74
C ARG A 16 22.80 2.24 -6.91
N ARG A 17 21.86 3.17 -7.13
CA ARG A 17 20.92 3.10 -8.25
C ARG A 17 21.60 3.32 -9.60
N ALA A 18 22.54 4.26 -9.67
CA ALA A 18 23.32 4.51 -10.88
C ALA A 18 24.24 3.33 -11.21
N GLU A 19 24.91 2.76 -10.21
CA GLU A 19 25.79 1.58 -10.35
C GLU A 19 25.03 0.35 -10.83
N ALA A 20 23.88 0.04 -10.24
CA ALA A 20 23.05 -1.09 -10.68
C ALA A 20 22.52 -0.89 -12.11
N LEU A 21 22.16 0.33 -12.50
CA LEU A 21 21.75 0.64 -13.88
C LEU A 21 22.92 0.44 -14.87
N ALA A 22 24.14 0.88 -14.51
CA ALA A 22 25.33 0.73 -15.33
C ALA A 22 25.75 -0.75 -15.49
N ASN A 23 25.56 -1.55 -14.44
CA ASN A 23 25.92 -2.98 -14.42
C ASN A 23 24.81 -3.89 -14.95
N GLY A 24 23.65 -3.34 -15.33
CA GLY A 24 22.48 -4.11 -15.78
C GLY A 24 21.84 -4.95 -14.65
N GLU A 25 22.14 -4.64 -13.39
CA GLU A 25 21.61 -5.34 -12.23
C GLU A 25 20.20 -4.84 -11.87
N PRO A 26 19.28 -5.74 -11.48
CA PRO A 26 17.94 -5.34 -11.06
C PRO A 26 18.02 -4.54 -9.75
N LEU A 27 17.60 -3.28 -9.80
CA LEU A 27 17.54 -2.35 -8.66
C LEU A 27 16.75 -2.83 -7.45
N TYR A 28 15.82 -3.75 -7.68
CA TYR A 28 14.97 -4.32 -6.66
C TYR A 28 15.04 -5.85 -6.78
N ALA A 29 15.66 -6.49 -5.79
CA ALA A 29 15.72 -7.94 -5.67
C ALA A 29 14.33 -8.60 -5.53
N HIS A 30 13.31 -7.81 -5.17
CA HIS A 30 11.95 -8.28 -5.00
C HIS A 30 11.11 -7.96 -6.23
N LEU A 31 10.73 -9.01 -6.96
CA LEU A 31 9.72 -8.93 -8.01
C LEU A 31 8.41 -8.43 -7.39
N ARG A 32 8.02 -7.18 -7.68
CA ARG A 32 6.68 -6.69 -7.33
C ARG A 32 5.70 -7.42 -8.22
N ILE A 33 4.93 -8.35 -7.64
CA ILE A 33 3.81 -9.00 -8.34
C ILE A 33 2.80 -7.92 -8.69
N GLN A 34 2.78 -7.52 -9.97
CA GLN A 34 1.75 -6.63 -10.49
C GLN A 34 0.47 -7.47 -10.63
N ARG A 35 -0.53 -7.15 -9.82
CA ARG A 35 -1.86 -7.72 -9.95
C ARG A 35 -2.64 -6.90 -10.96
N GLU A 36 -3.33 -7.55 -11.87
CA GLU A 36 -4.29 -6.90 -12.74
C GLU A 36 -5.30 -6.13 -11.90
N THR A 37 -5.57 -4.89 -12.30
CA THR A 37 -6.55 -4.06 -11.60
C THR A 37 -7.92 -4.54 -12.06
N LEU A 38 -8.69 -5.12 -11.14
CA LEU A 38 -10.07 -5.52 -11.39
C LEU A 38 -10.92 -4.31 -11.85
N PRO A 39 -12.02 -4.53 -12.58
CA PRO A 39 -12.94 -3.46 -12.93
C PRO A 39 -13.51 -2.80 -11.67
N GLU A 40 -13.73 -1.48 -11.75
CA GLU A 40 -14.03 -0.62 -10.59
C GLU A 40 -15.24 -1.09 -9.78
N GLU A 41 -16.27 -1.64 -10.43
CA GLU A 41 -17.47 -2.14 -9.76
C GLU A 41 -17.19 -3.32 -8.82
N LEU A 42 -16.36 -4.27 -9.26
CA LEU A 42 -15.96 -5.42 -8.45
C LEU A 42 -15.07 -4.98 -7.28
N ILE A 43 -14.17 -4.02 -7.53
CA ILE A 43 -13.33 -3.41 -6.51
C ILE A 43 -14.20 -2.74 -5.43
N ARG A 44 -15.16 -1.89 -5.82
CA ARG A 44 -16.02 -1.17 -4.88
C ARG A 44 -16.83 -2.11 -4.00
N ARG A 45 -17.46 -3.14 -4.57
CA ARG A 45 -18.27 -4.09 -3.78
C ARG A 45 -17.44 -4.84 -2.75
N ARG A 46 -16.31 -5.42 -3.19
CA ARG A 46 -15.40 -6.19 -2.34
C ARG A 46 -14.84 -5.34 -1.20
N LEU A 47 -14.37 -4.14 -1.51
CA LEU A 47 -13.75 -3.26 -0.51
C LEU A 47 -14.76 -2.62 0.44
N LYS A 48 -15.99 -2.37 -0.02
CA LYS A 48 -17.07 -1.94 0.87
C LYS A 48 -17.42 -3.01 1.90
N ALA A 49 -17.39 -4.29 1.52
CA ALA A 49 -17.56 -5.39 2.46
C ALA A 49 -16.39 -5.48 3.45
N LEU A 50 -15.16 -5.35 2.95
CA LEU A 50 -13.95 -5.35 3.79
C LEU A 50 -13.92 -4.18 4.77
N GLY A 51 -14.31 -2.98 4.34
CA GLY A 51 -14.42 -1.81 5.22
C GLY A 51 -15.42 -2.00 6.35
N ARG A 52 -16.60 -2.59 6.07
CA ARG A 52 -17.57 -2.95 7.13
C ARG A 52 -17.04 -4.00 8.10
N LEU A 53 -16.30 -4.99 7.58
CA LEU A 53 -15.67 -6.03 8.40
C LEU A 53 -14.62 -5.41 9.33
N ILE A 54 -13.80 -4.47 8.83
CA ILE A 54 -12.85 -3.71 9.65
C ILE A 54 -13.57 -3.01 10.79
N VAL A 55 -14.58 -2.21 10.49
CA VAL A 55 -15.32 -1.44 11.51
C VAL A 55 -15.95 -2.37 12.55
N ARG A 56 -16.56 -3.49 12.13
CA ARG A 56 -17.13 -4.47 13.07
C ARG A 56 -16.09 -5.14 13.96
N SER A 57 -14.96 -5.54 13.40
CA SER A 57 -13.91 -6.17 14.18
C SER A 57 -13.18 -5.20 15.08
N ASP A 58 -13.08 -3.93 14.71
CA ASP A 58 -12.54 -2.85 15.55
C ASP A 58 -13.36 -2.73 16.84
N VAL A 59 -14.69 -2.68 16.72
CA VAL A 59 -15.63 -2.70 17.87
C VAL A 59 -15.45 -3.97 18.72
N LEU A 60 -15.16 -5.11 18.10
CA LEU A 60 -14.97 -6.39 18.78
C LEU A 60 -13.53 -6.65 19.24
N ASN A 61 -12.60 -5.70 19.03
CA ASN A 61 -11.15 -5.87 19.24
C ASN A 61 -10.58 -7.16 18.63
N LYS A 62 -11.08 -7.56 17.45
CA LYS A 62 -10.64 -8.76 16.74
C LYS A 62 -9.60 -8.41 15.67
N PRO A 63 -8.48 -9.13 15.59
CA PRO A 63 -7.50 -8.92 14.53
C PRO A 63 -8.07 -9.34 13.18
N ILE A 64 -7.73 -8.60 12.13
CA ILE A 64 -8.13 -8.89 10.75
C ILE A 64 -6.90 -8.95 9.85
N ARG A 65 -6.90 -9.91 8.93
CA ARG A 65 -5.91 -9.98 7.85
C ARG A 65 -6.28 -8.99 6.75
N ILE A 66 -5.45 -7.97 6.55
CA ILE A 66 -5.56 -7.05 5.41
C ILE A 66 -4.76 -7.64 4.23
N PRO A 67 -5.39 -7.88 3.06
CA PRO A 67 -4.67 -8.36 1.88
C PRO A 67 -3.75 -7.27 1.32
N ALA A 68 -2.71 -7.66 0.58
CA ALA A 68 -1.92 -6.72 -0.20
C ALA A 68 -2.77 -6.10 -1.30
N LEU A 69 -3.21 -4.85 -1.09
CA LEU A 69 -4.06 -4.08 -2.00
C LEU A 69 -3.21 -3.27 -2.99
N ASN A 70 -3.69 -3.13 -4.22
CA ASN A 70 -3.15 -2.16 -5.18
C ASN A 70 -3.51 -0.72 -4.74
N GLY A 71 -2.84 0.30 -5.28
CA GLY A 71 -3.08 1.72 -4.96
C GLY A 71 -4.55 2.13 -5.18
N ALA A 72 -5.15 1.71 -6.29
CA ALA A 72 -6.57 1.96 -6.58
C ALA A 72 -7.49 1.31 -5.54
N GLU A 73 -7.25 0.04 -5.22
CA GLU A 73 -8.01 -0.69 -4.20
C GLU A 73 -7.87 -0.02 -2.82
N ARG A 74 -6.66 0.41 -2.46
CA ARG A 74 -6.42 1.11 -1.20
C ARG A 74 -7.21 2.43 -1.12
N GLY A 75 -7.27 3.20 -2.21
CA GLY A 75 -8.07 4.43 -2.29
C GLY A 75 -9.58 4.18 -2.13
N HIS A 76 -10.11 3.10 -2.71
CA HIS A 76 -11.51 2.73 -2.52
C HIS A 76 -11.81 2.25 -1.09
N LEU A 77 -10.89 1.52 -0.47
CA LEU A 77 -11.04 1.08 0.92
C LEU A 77 -11.11 2.27 1.87
N LEU A 78 -10.19 3.23 1.73
CA LEU A 78 -10.15 4.42 2.57
C LEU A 78 -11.45 5.22 2.46
N ARG A 79 -11.91 5.49 1.23
CA ARG A 79 -13.22 6.13 1.00
C ARG A 79 -14.38 5.36 1.62
N SER A 80 -14.36 4.02 1.53
CA SER A 80 -15.40 3.21 2.17
C SER A 80 -15.37 3.31 3.70
N LEU A 81 -14.20 3.41 4.31
CA LEU A 81 -14.07 3.54 5.77
C LEU A 81 -14.55 4.91 6.25
N GLU A 82 -14.24 5.97 5.51
CA GLU A 82 -14.78 7.32 5.75
C GLU A 82 -16.30 7.32 5.71
N THR A 83 -16.89 6.67 4.69
CA THR A 83 -18.35 6.60 4.54
C THR A 83 -19.02 5.80 5.67
N VAL A 84 -18.39 4.73 6.15
CA VAL A 84 -18.95 3.89 7.21
C VAL A 84 -18.85 4.56 8.57
N LYS A 85 -17.77 5.30 8.86
CA LYS A 85 -17.64 6.09 10.10
C LYS A 85 -18.55 7.31 10.12
N GLY A 86 -18.83 7.94 8.97
CA GLY A 86 -19.72 9.11 8.87
C GLY A 86 -21.22 8.81 9.00
N LEU A 87 -21.62 7.57 9.28
CA LEU A 87 -23.00 7.14 9.54
C LEU A 87 -23.19 6.63 10.98
N ALA A 88 -22.18 6.78 11.85
CA ALA A 88 -22.23 6.43 13.27
C ALA A 88 -22.59 7.65 14.13
#